data_AF-A0A5C6A014-F1
#
_entry.id   AF-A0A5C6A014-F1
#
_cell.length_a   1.000
_cell.length_b   1.000
_cell.length_c   1.000
_cell.angle_alpha   90.00
_cell.angle_beta   90.00
_cell.angle_gamma   90.00
#
_symmetry.space_group_name_H-M   'P 1'
#
loop_
_entity.id
_entity.type
_entity.pdbx_description
1 polymer ?
#
loop_
_entity_poly.entity_id
_entity_poly.type
_entity_poly.pdbx_seq_one_letter_code
_entity_poly.pdbx_strand_id
1 'polypeptide(L)'
;MHSDEADSRFKMSVIAVALNDSTTRRFSAIEGIFDYAQLAPDWDVHVLTGAPEQWLHGLRETAVDGILTCLECAGFASAASLPGCFRPVVNLGSLHPQYPSLGVDPESVADLALGQLHASSIKRLALVTSHPEDALSRTLARKAVGLGMPFDVVPIELVPDHVYGISQGSIDALADWMGVSESLGIVASCERVAILVKRIADRLGINIPNQVSLVSARDSLDCGLPTHRISAVVEPTKELGFRAARLLHRILRGQSEPTTAILLPADGVVPRDTTAARNPDPAVAMAMRYIEKNAIRGITVSDVLSTQKASRVTFERHFREVLGCSPGEMIREVRLRHAMRLLLTTSDSISEVGQACGFDSISSFSSFFKNCQGISPRHFRLRQGGTQRA
;
A
#
# COMPACT_ATOMS: atom_id res chain seq x y z
N MET A 1 14.08 36.88 -39.36
CA MET A 1 13.19 37.01 -38.18
C MET A 1 11.82 36.57 -38.63
N HIS A 2 11.20 35.62 -37.91
CA HIS A 2 9.96 34.88 -38.20
C HIS A 2 10.16 33.46 -38.74
N SER A 3 10.55 32.55 -37.84
CA SER A 3 10.24 31.11 -37.97
C SER A 3 10.21 30.32 -36.64
N ASP A 4 10.50 30.90 -35.48
CA ASP A 4 10.67 30.12 -34.23
C ASP A 4 9.47 30.11 -33.26
N GLU A 5 8.35 30.81 -33.56
CA GLU A 5 7.17 30.84 -32.66
C GLU A 5 6.16 29.71 -32.91
N ALA A 6 6.39 28.83 -33.88
CA ALA A 6 5.46 27.74 -34.23
C ALA A 6 5.75 26.42 -33.49
N ASP A 7 6.95 26.21 -32.96
CA ASP A 7 7.41 24.89 -32.46
C ASP A 7 7.20 24.69 -30.95
N SER A 8 6.82 25.73 -30.20
CA SER A 8 6.66 25.64 -28.74
C SER A 8 5.31 25.06 -28.27
N ARG A 9 4.38 24.76 -29.19
CA ARG A 9 3.00 24.36 -28.83
C ARG A 9 2.82 22.86 -28.60
N PHE A 10 3.85 22.04 -28.85
CA PHE A 10 3.81 20.59 -28.70
C PHE A 10 5.10 20.03 -28.07
N LYS A 11 5.68 20.73 -27.08
CA LYS A 11 6.82 20.16 -26.35
C LYS A 11 6.32 19.05 -25.42
N MET A 12 6.46 17.81 -25.87
CA MET A 12 6.23 16.62 -25.03
C MET A 12 7.33 16.53 -23.97
N SER A 13 6.92 16.31 -22.72
CA SER A 13 7.81 15.99 -21.60
C SER A 13 8.07 14.49 -21.59
N VAL A 14 9.31 14.09 -21.74
CA VAL A 14 9.71 12.67 -21.75
C VAL A 14 9.91 12.23 -20.30
N ILE A 15 9.07 11.33 -19.81
CA ILE A 15 9.08 10.85 -18.42
C ILE A 15 9.62 9.42 -18.36
N ALA A 16 10.70 9.22 -17.63
CA ALA A 16 11.24 7.88 -17.40
C ALA A 16 10.68 7.27 -16.11
N VAL A 17 10.22 6.01 -16.19
CA VAL A 17 9.79 5.22 -15.04
C VAL A 17 10.79 4.09 -14.81
N ALA A 18 11.58 4.22 -13.76
CA ALA A 18 12.68 3.32 -13.39
C ALA A 18 12.37 2.61 -12.06
N LEU A 19 11.38 1.72 -12.08
CA LEU A 19 10.96 0.98 -10.88
C LEU A 19 11.53 -0.45 -10.94
N ASN A 20 12.44 -0.77 -10.02
CA ASN A 20 13.01 -2.11 -9.92
C ASN A 20 12.18 -2.95 -8.98
N ASP A 21 11.29 -3.74 -9.55
CA ASP A 21 10.79 -4.92 -8.86
C ASP A 21 10.18 -5.90 -9.87
N SER A 22 10.37 -7.19 -9.66
CA SER A 22 9.62 -8.24 -10.37
C SER A 22 8.26 -8.51 -9.71
N THR A 23 7.90 -7.71 -8.70
CA THR A 23 6.68 -7.87 -7.92
C THR A 23 5.47 -7.14 -8.49
N THR A 24 4.30 -7.54 -8.01
CA THR A 24 3.01 -6.88 -8.26
C THR A 24 2.97 -5.41 -7.83
N ARG A 25 3.84 -5.00 -6.90
CA ARG A 25 4.00 -3.61 -6.45
C ARG A 25 4.42 -2.69 -7.60
N ARG A 26 5.39 -3.12 -8.42
CA ARG A 26 5.84 -2.37 -9.59
C ARG A 26 4.69 -2.10 -10.55
N PHE A 27 3.93 -3.14 -10.90
CA PHE A 27 2.83 -3.01 -11.86
C PHE A 27 1.75 -2.07 -11.33
N SER A 28 1.38 -2.19 -10.05
CA SER A 28 0.36 -1.32 -9.44
C SER A 28 0.81 0.16 -9.43
N ALA A 29 2.08 0.43 -9.13
CA ALA A 29 2.62 1.78 -9.18
C ALA A 29 2.64 2.33 -10.62
N ILE A 30 3.07 1.52 -11.60
CA ILE A 30 3.07 1.89 -13.02
C ILE A 30 1.64 2.17 -13.51
N GLU A 31 0.67 1.34 -13.15
CA GLU A 31 -0.75 1.59 -13.45
C GLU A 31 -1.19 2.96 -12.92
N GLY A 32 -0.83 3.30 -11.67
CA GLY A 32 -1.14 4.60 -11.10
C GLY A 32 -0.48 5.76 -11.88
N ILE A 33 0.77 5.57 -12.30
CA ILE A 33 1.49 6.54 -13.14
C ILE A 33 0.78 6.71 -14.49
N PHE A 34 0.35 5.61 -15.11
CA PHE A 34 -0.37 5.64 -16.39
C PHE A 34 -1.77 6.25 -16.27
N ASP A 35 -2.49 5.98 -15.17
CA ASP A 35 -3.77 6.65 -14.88
C ASP A 35 -3.59 8.17 -14.78
N TYR A 36 -2.46 8.65 -14.23
CA TYR A 36 -2.14 10.07 -14.26
C TYR A 36 -1.73 10.57 -15.65
N ALA A 37 -0.90 9.81 -16.38
CA ALA A 37 -0.43 10.18 -17.71
C ALA A 37 -1.57 10.37 -18.72
N GLN A 38 -2.68 9.63 -18.59
CA GLN A 38 -3.90 9.85 -19.37
C GLN A 38 -4.49 11.27 -19.18
N LEU A 39 -4.20 11.93 -18.05
CA LEU A 39 -4.62 13.30 -17.74
C LEU A 39 -3.57 14.35 -18.15
N ALA A 40 -2.39 13.93 -18.60
CA ALA A 40 -1.27 14.77 -18.99
C ALA A 40 -0.94 14.55 -20.48
N PRO A 41 -1.66 15.20 -21.41
CA PRO A 41 -1.50 14.98 -22.85
C PRO A 41 -0.13 15.42 -23.39
N ASP A 42 0.61 16.19 -22.59
CA ASP A 42 1.97 16.65 -22.82
C ASP A 42 3.04 15.65 -22.36
N TRP A 43 2.68 14.44 -21.89
CA TRP A 43 3.61 13.44 -21.41
C TRP A 43 3.86 12.33 -22.43
N ASP A 44 5.13 11.98 -22.60
CA ASP A 44 5.58 10.74 -23.26
C ASP A 44 6.28 9.86 -22.23
N VAL A 45 5.65 8.76 -21.82
CA VAL A 45 6.09 7.94 -20.67
C VAL A 45 6.82 6.69 -21.12
N HIS A 46 8.08 6.55 -20.71
CA HIS A 46 8.96 5.42 -21.03
C HIS A 46 9.25 4.60 -19.78
N VAL A 47 8.76 3.36 -19.74
CA VAL A 47 9.08 2.41 -18.67
C VAL A 47 10.39 1.70 -18.99
N LEU A 48 11.38 1.86 -18.13
CA LEU A 48 12.68 1.22 -18.30
C LEU A 48 12.63 -0.25 -17.88
N THR A 49 13.18 -1.12 -18.72
CA THR A 49 13.26 -2.58 -18.49
C THR A 49 14.72 -3.00 -18.28
N GLY A 50 14.95 -4.15 -17.67
CA GLY A 50 16.30 -4.66 -17.41
C GLY A 50 16.86 -4.23 -16.05
N ALA A 51 18.17 -4.39 -15.88
CA ALA A 51 18.86 -4.14 -14.62
C ALA A 51 19.15 -2.64 -14.41
N PRO A 52 19.26 -2.16 -13.16
CA PRO A 52 19.47 -0.74 -12.91
C PRO A 52 20.69 -0.10 -13.57
N GLU A 53 21.78 -0.85 -13.76
CA GLU A 53 22.97 -0.38 -14.45
C GLU A 53 22.67 -0.01 -15.91
N GLN A 54 21.74 -0.73 -16.55
CA GLN A 54 21.30 -0.47 -17.92
C GLN A 54 20.43 0.80 -17.99
N TRP A 55 19.64 1.07 -16.94
CA TRP A 55 18.82 2.28 -16.87
C TRP A 55 19.67 3.53 -16.79
N LEU A 56 20.75 3.51 -16.02
CA LEU A 56 21.69 4.62 -15.89
C LEU A 56 22.29 5.01 -17.23
N HIS A 57 22.62 4.03 -18.07
CA HIS A 57 23.10 4.28 -19.42
C HIS A 57 22.01 4.96 -20.28
N GLY A 58 20.82 4.37 -20.34
CA GLY A 58 19.70 4.91 -21.13
C GLY A 58 19.27 6.31 -20.69
N LEU A 59 19.25 6.59 -19.38
CA LEU A 59 18.92 7.89 -18.82
C LEU A 59 19.95 8.98 -19.14
N ARG A 60 21.23 8.62 -19.33
CA ARG A 60 22.30 9.55 -19.72
C ARG A 60 22.22 9.93 -21.20
N GLU A 61 21.91 8.95 -22.06
CA GLU A 61 21.86 9.15 -23.51
C GLU A 61 20.53 9.77 -23.97
N THR A 62 19.45 9.55 -23.22
CA THR A 62 18.12 10.04 -23.57
C THR A 62 17.87 11.41 -22.91
N ALA A 63 17.30 12.34 -23.67
CA ALA A 63 16.77 13.59 -23.15
C ALA A 63 15.44 13.33 -22.42
N VAL A 64 15.48 12.85 -21.17
CA VAL A 64 14.28 12.76 -20.33
C VAL A 64 14.09 14.06 -19.55
N ASP A 65 12.86 14.50 -19.34
CA ASP A 65 12.56 15.72 -18.59
C ASP A 65 12.34 15.41 -17.11
N GLY A 66 11.86 14.22 -16.76
CA GLY A 66 11.61 13.81 -15.38
C GLY A 66 11.73 12.30 -15.14
N ILE A 67 11.97 11.92 -13.88
CA ILE A 67 12.21 10.53 -13.49
C ILE A 67 11.32 10.14 -12.30
N LEU A 68 10.63 9.01 -12.43
CA LEU A 68 9.90 8.33 -11.35
C LEU A 68 10.64 7.04 -11.01
N THR A 69 11.08 6.88 -9.76
CA THR A 69 11.93 5.75 -9.35
C THR A 69 11.71 5.34 -7.90
N CYS A 70 12.19 4.15 -7.53
CA CYS A 70 12.29 3.68 -6.14
C CYS A 70 13.79 3.52 -5.82
N LEU A 71 14.34 4.46 -5.04
CA LEU A 71 15.79 4.51 -4.78
C LEU A 71 16.28 3.33 -3.94
N GLU A 72 15.42 2.72 -3.14
CA GLU A 72 15.75 1.56 -2.29
C GLU A 72 15.97 0.28 -3.09
N CYS A 73 15.27 0.12 -4.23
CA CYS A 73 15.26 -1.13 -4.98
C CYS A 73 16.12 -1.08 -6.24
N ALA A 74 16.42 0.11 -6.75
CA ALA A 74 16.94 0.27 -8.10
C ALA A 74 18.46 0.30 -8.18
N GLY A 75 19.20 -0.46 -7.35
CA GLY A 75 20.66 -0.59 -7.48
C GLY A 75 21.45 0.74 -7.41
N PHE A 76 20.77 1.85 -7.15
CA PHE A 76 21.36 3.16 -6.92
C PHE A 76 21.95 3.10 -5.51
N ALA A 77 23.16 2.56 -5.39
CA ALA A 77 23.87 2.42 -4.11
C ALA A 77 23.99 3.77 -3.36
N SER A 78 23.79 4.89 -4.06
CA SER A 78 23.51 6.19 -3.47
C SER A 78 22.72 7.07 -4.45
N ALA A 79 22.03 8.11 -3.96
CA ALA A 79 21.50 9.17 -4.84
C ALA A 79 22.57 9.86 -5.69
N ALA A 80 23.83 9.82 -5.29
CA ALA A 80 24.95 10.31 -6.11
C ALA A 80 25.22 9.44 -7.35
N SER A 81 24.61 8.25 -7.44
CA SER A 81 24.68 7.34 -8.59
C SER A 81 23.66 7.68 -9.67
N LEU A 82 22.57 8.37 -9.33
CA LEU A 82 21.76 9.02 -10.34
C LEU A 82 22.66 10.03 -11.05
N PRO A 83 22.62 10.10 -12.39
CA PRO A 83 23.44 11.06 -13.09
C PRO A 83 23.13 12.45 -12.50
N GLY A 84 24.16 13.31 -12.39
CA GLY A 84 24.04 14.72 -11.95
C GLY A 84 23.21 15.58 -12.93
N CYS A 85 22.17 14.98 -13.51
CA CYS A 85 21.18 15.56 -14.36
C CYS A 85 20.34 16.52 -13.54
N PHE A 86 20.25 17.76 -14.03
CA PHE A 86 19.37 18.83 -13.58
C PHE A 86 17.87 18.51 -13.80
N ARG A 87 17.47 17.24 -13.70
CA ARG A 87 16.13 16.75 -14.03
C ARG A 87 15.36 16.45 -12.75
N PRO A 88 14.10 16.89 -12.63
CA PRO A 88 13.23 16.51 -11.52
C PRO A 88 13.13 14.99 -11.33
N VAL A 89 13.40 14.54 -10.10
CA VAL A 89 13.28 13.14 -9.68
C VAL A 89 12.24 13.06 -8.57
N VAL A 90 11.32 12.11 -8.67
CA VAL A 90 10.40 11.76 -7.58
C VAL A 90 10.64 10.32 -7.15
N ASN A 91 10.93 10.16 -5.86
CA ASN A 91 11.19 8.88 -5.23
C ASN A 91 9.90 8.25 -4.67
N LEU A 92 9.70 6.96 -4.94
CA LEU A 92 8.60 6.12 -4.46
C LEU A 92 9.18 5.14 -3.41
N GLY A 93 9.22 5.53 -2.15
CA GLY A 93 9.85 4.77 -1.06
C GLY A 93 10.03 5.59 0.21
N SER A 94 10.97 5.21 1.07
CA SER A 94 11.29 5.99 2.27
C SER A 94 11.79 7.39 1.91
N LEU A 95 11.69 8.30 2.88
CA LEU A 95 12.18 9.66 2.77
C LEU A 95 13.65 9.69 2.30
N HIS A 96 13.90 10.35 1.18
CA HIS A 96 15.23 10.62 0.66
C HIS A 96 15.60 12.10 0.89
N PRO A 97 16.81 12.43 1.39
CA PRO A 97 17.19 13.80 1.74
C PRO A 97 17.29 14.75 0.54
N GLN A 98 17.55 14.24 -0.66
CA GLN A 98 17.78 15.06 -1.86
C GLN A 98 16.58 15.10 -2.82
N TYR A 99 15.60 14.21 -2.66
CA TYR A 99 14.55 14.03 -3.66
C TYR A 99 13.17 13.98 -3.00
N PRO A 100 12.17 14.72 -3.55
CA PRO A 100 10.80 14.60 -3.12
C PRO A 100 10.37 13.13 -3.11
N SER A 101 9.86 12.68 -1.96
CA SER A 101 9.59 11.27 -1.71
C SER A 101 8.12 11.05 -1.37
N LEU A 102 7.53 10.01 -1.93
CA LEU A 102 6.23 9.49 -1.53
C LEU A 102 6.39 8.07 -1.03
N GLY A 103 5.77 7.75 0.09
CA GLY A 103 5.86 6.44 0.72
C GLY A 103 4.60 6.06 1.46
N VAL A 104 4.60 4.84 2.00
CA VAL A 104 3.53 4.39 2.89
C VAL A 104 3.85 4.84 4.31
N ASP A 105 2.84 5.33 5.02
CA ASP A 105 2.95 5.74 6.42
C ASP A 105 3.21 4.52 7.32
N PRO A 106 4.40 4.42 7.95
CA PRO A 106 4.74 3.29 8.80
C PRO A 106 3.85 3.18 10.04
N GLU A 107 3.27 4.30 10.53
CA GLU A 107 2.30 4.26 11.64
C GLU A 107 1.08 3.45 11.26
N SER A 108 0.46 3.76 10.11
CA SER A 108 -0.71 3.06 9.61
C SER A 108 -0.44 1.57 9.35
N VAL A 109 0.73 1.21 8.82
CA VAL A 109 1.15 -0.18 8.59
C VAL A 109 1.28 -0.91 9.92
N ALA A 110 1.96 -0.30 10.90
CA ALA A 110 2.16 -0.89 12.20
C ALA A 110 0.83 -1.07 12.97
N ASP A 111 -0.07 -0.07 12.93
CA ASP A 111 -1.39 -0.16 13.57
C ASP A 111 -2.24 -1.30 12.98
N LEU A 112 -2.26 -1.39 11.65
CA LEU A 112 -2.98 -2.46 10.94
C LEU A 112 -2.37 -3.83 11.21
N ALA A 113 -1.04 -3.96 11.18
CA ALA A 113 -0.34 -5.21 11.44
C ALA A 113 -0.55 -5.67 12.88
N LEU A 114 -0.32 -4.80 13.87
CA LEU A 114 -0.51 -5.12 15.28
C LEU A 114 -1.98 -5.41 15.62
N GLY A 115 -2.93 -4.69 15.01
CA GLY A 115 -4.36 -4.94 15.19
C GLY A 115 -4.82 -6.31 14.68
N GLN A 116 -4.02 -6.97 13.84
CA GLN A 116 -4.29 -8.30 13.30
C GLN A 116 -3.64 -9.41 14.11
N LEU A 117 -2.60 -9.08 14.86
CA LEU A 117 -2.02 -9.98 15.83
C LEU A 117 -2.98 -10.12 17.01
N HIS A 118 -3.28 -11.38 17.36
CA HIS A 118 -4.25 -11.67 18.40
C HIS A 118 -3.68 -11.37 19.79
N ALA A 119 -3.92 -10.16 20.29
CA ALA A 119 -3.30 -9.63 21.51
C ALA A 119 -3.49 -10.50 22.76
N SER A 120 -4.56 -11.31 22.85
CA SER A 120 -4.83 -12.13 24.04
C SER A 120 -4.02 -13.43 24.12
N SER A 121 -3.35 -13.83 23.03
CA SER A 121 -2.52 -15.06 22.98
C SER A 121 -1.04 -14.79 22.74
N ILE A 122 -0.60 -13.53 22.65
CA ILE A 122 0.77 -13.17 22.32
C ILE A 122 1.44 -12.52 23.54
N LYS A 123 2.64 -13.01 23.88
CA LYS A 123 3.44 -12.52 25.02
C LYS A 123 4.64 -11.70 24.59
N ARG A 124 5.04 -11.80 23.32
CA ARG A 124 6.20 -11.14 22.73
C ARG A 124 5.92 -10.79 21.28
N LEU A 125 6.44 -9.65 20.85
CA LEU A 125 6.39 -9.21 19.47
C LEU A 125 7.76 -9.32 18.83
N ALA A 126 7.80 -9.55 17.52
CA ALA A 126 9.03 -9.45 16.75
C ALA A 126 8.79 -8.88 15.36
N LEU A 127 9.78 -8.16 14.85
CA LEU A 127 9.90 -7.81 13.44
C LEU A 127 10.98 -8.68 12.81
N VAL A 128 10.63 -9.45 11.77
CA VAL A 128 11.61 -10.12 10.92
C VAL A 128 11.81 -9.26 9.66
N THR A 129 13.03 -8.78 9.42
CA THR A 129 13.28 -7.78 8.36
C THR A 129 14.69 -7.80 7.79
N SER A 130 14.85 -7.39 6.53
CA SER A 130 16.15 -7.10 5.92
C SER A 130 16.67 -5.68 6.18
N HIS A 131 15.84 -4.83 6.78
CA HIS A 131 16.16 -3.44 7.08
C HIS A 131 15.84 -3.14 8.55
N PRO A 132 16.69 -3.58 9.50
CA PRO A 132 16.42 -3.45 10.94
C PRO A 132 16.34 -1.99 11.41
N GLU A 133 16.91 -1.06 10.66
CA GLU A 133 16.95 0.37 10.96
C GLU A 133 15.94 1.18 10.13
N ASP A 134 14.93 0.55 9.52
CA ASP A 134 13.93 1.29 8.75
C ASP A 134 12.87 1.99 9.64
N ALA A 135 12.01 2.79 9.02
CA ALA A 135 10.98 3.52 9.75
C ALA A 135 9.92 2.60 10.37
N LEU A 136 9.63 1.46 9.75
CA LEU A 136 8.67 0.48 10.27
C LEU A 136 9.20 -0.20 11.54
N SER A 137 10.47 -0.59 11.56
CA SER A 137 11.17 -1.14 12.72
C SER A 137 11.11 -0.22 13.93
N ARG A 138 11.51 1.05 13.75
CA ARG A 138 11.41 2.07 14.81
C ARG A 138 9.98 2.26 15.31
N THR A 139 9.02 2.24 14.40
CA THR A 139 7.59 2.42 14.71
C THR A 139 7.06 1.25 15.53
N LEU A 140 7.33 0.01 15.12
CA LEU A 140 6.92 -1.19 15.83
C LEU A 140 7.58 -1.29 17.21
N ALA A 141 8.88 -0.98 17.32
CA ALA A 141 9.59 -0.95 18.59
C ALA A 141 8.93 0.03 19.58
N ARG A 142 8.64 1.26 19.13
CA ARG A 142 7.96 2.28 19.95
C ARG A 142 6.55 1.83 20.35
N LYS A 143 5.77 1.25 19.43
CA LYS A 143 4.40 0.76 19.74
C LYS A 143 4.45 -0.42 20.71
N ALA A 144 5.40 -1.34 20.58
CA ALA A 144 5.55 -2.46 21.51
C ALA A 144 5.89 -2.00 22.94
N VAL A 145 6.76 -0.99 23.09
CA VAL A 145 7.01 -0.34 24.38
C VAL A 145 5.71 0.24 24.96
N GLY A 146 4.90 0.92 24.13
CA GLY A 146 3.59 1.44 24.55
C GLY A 146 2.58 0.37 24.97
N LEU A 147 2.71 -0.86 24.45
CA LEU A 147 1.91 -2.01 24.83
C LEU A 147 2.47 -2.78 26.03
N GLY A 148 3.66 -2.41 26.53
CA GLY A 148 4.35 -3.16 27.59
C GLY A 148 4.79 -4.57 27.15
N MET A 149 4.98 -4.78 25.84
CA MET A 149 5.36 -6.08 25.27
C MET A 149 6.85 -6.11 24.93
N PRO A 150 7.58 -7.19 25.26
CA PRO A 150 8.92 -7.41 24.74
C PRO A 150 8.91 -7.41 23.20
N PHE A 151 9.93 -6.79 22.61
CA PHE A 151 10.05 -6.64 21.16
C PHE A 151 11.45 -7.00 20.68
N ASP A 152 11.52 -7.91 19.72
CA ASP A 152 12.76 -8.31 19.07
C ASP A 152 12.77 -7.84 17.60
N VAL A 153 13.95 -7.44 17.12
CA VAL A 153 14.19 -7.27 15.67
C VAL A 153 15.10 -8.40 15.22
N VAL A 154 14.60 -9.24 14.33
CA VAL A 154 15.32 -10.39 13.78
C VAL A 154 15.78 -10.03 12.36
N PRO A 155 17.08 -9.73 12.16
CA PRO A 155 17.58 -9.37 10.85
C PRO A 155 17.64 -10.60 9.94
N ILE A 156 17.35 -10.38 8.65
CA ILE A 156 17.57 -11.37 7.60
C ILE A 156 18.42 -10.76 6.48
N GLU A 157 19.34 -11.53 5.95
CA GLU A 157 20.17 -11.12 4.83
C GLU A 157 19.53 -11.60 3.51
N LEU A 158 19.29 -10.65 2.62
CA LEU A 158 18.78 -10.96 1.28
C LEU A 158 19.93 -11.28 0.33
N VAL A 159 19.80 -12.35 -0.43
CA VAL A 159 20.82 -12.78 -1.41
C VAL A 159 20.19 -12.73 -2.79
N PRO A 160 20.74 -11.93 -3.73
CA PRO A 160 20.33 -11.96 -5.14
C PRO A 160 20.43 -13.39 -5.70
N ASP A 161 19.56 -13.75 -6.65
CA ASP A 161 19.60 -15.02 -7.39
C ASP A 161 19.33 -16.32 -6.60
N HIS A 162 19.02 -16.25 -5.30
CA HIS A 162 18.49 -17.39 -4.56
C HIS A 162 16.97 -17.52 -4.78
N VAL A 163 16.44 -18.75 -4.91
CA VAL A 163 15.00 -19.01 -5.17
C VAL A 163 14.06 -18.31 -4.18
N TYR A 164 14.53 -18.07 -2.95
CA TYR A 164 13.80 -17.34 -1.90
C TYR A 164 14.40 -15.96 -1.60
N GLY A 165 15.54 -15.64 -2.19
CA GLY A 165 16.23 -14.36 -2.02
C GLY A 165 16.78 -14.11 -0.62
N ILE A 166 17.04 -15.13 0.20
CA ILE A 166 17.47 -15.04 1.61
C ILE A 166 18.64 -16.02 1.86
N SER A 167 19.64 -15.62 2.66
CA SER A 167 20.84 -16.41 2.96
C SER A 167 20.56 -17.61 3.87
N GLN A 168 21.26 -18.73 3.66
CA GLN A 168 21.08 -19.94 4.48
C GLN A 168 21.38 -19.66 5.97
N GLY A 169 22.40 -18.85 6.28
CA GLY A 169 22.70 -18.47 7.66
C GLY A 169 21.55 -17.71 8.34
N SER A 170 20.81 -16.87 7.60
CA SER A 170 19.61 -16.20 8.12
C SER A 170 18.46 -17.19 8.34
N ILE A 171 18.33 -18.21 7.48
CA ILE A 171 17.31 -19.26 7.62
C ILE A 171 17.57 -20.08 8.90
N ASP A 172 18.82 -20.48 9.12
CA ASP A 172 19.19 -21.30 10.28
C ASP A 172 19.04 -20.51 11.58
N ALA A 173 19.54 -19.27 11.62
CA ALA A 173 19.40 -18.39 12.78
C ALA A 173 17.93 -18.09 13.13
N LEU A 174 17.07 -17.89 12.12
CA LEU A 174 15.64 -17.69 12.32
C LEU A 174 14.96 -18.97 12.85
N ALA A 175 15.35 -20.15 12.34
CA ALA A 175 14.82 -21.42 12.84
C ALA A 175 15.18 -21.66 14.30
N ASP A 176 16.44 -21.43 14.68
CA ASP A 176 16.90 -21.55 16.06
C ASP A 176 16.15 -20.58 16.99
N TRP A 177 15.98 -19.33 16.57
CA TRP A 177 15.25 -18.32 17.36
C TRP A 177 13.76 -18.67 17.53
N MET A 178 13.11 -19.19 16.47
CA MET A 178 11.71 -19.61 16.52
C MET A 178 11.49 -20.85 17.40
N GLY A 179 12.45 -21.78 17.44
CA GLY A 179 12.35 -23.03 18.20
C GLY A 179 12.24 -22.85 19.73
N VAL A 180 12.58 -21.67 20.24
CA VAL A 180 12.61 -21.37 21.70
C VAL A 180 11.34 -20.66 22.18
N SER A 181 10.49 -20.17 21.27
CA SER A 181 9.45 -19.19 21.62
C SER A 181 8.06 -19.80 21.76
N GLU A 182 7.42 -19.61 22.91
CA GLU A 182 5.98 -19.81 23.08
C GLU A 182 5.24 -18.47 22.98
N SER A 183 4.12 -18.45 22.23
CA SER A 183 3.18 -17.30 22.16
C SER A 183 3.78 -16.01 21.56
N LEU A 184 4.13 -16.05 20.27
CA LEU A 184 4.85 -14.99 19.57
C LEU A 184 4.00 -14.32 18.47
N GLY A 185 4.05 -12.99 18.39
CA GLY A 185 3.47 -12.20 17.31
C GLY A 185 4.55 -11.69 16.37
N ILE A 186 4.55 -12.14 15.13
CA ILE A 186 5.54 -11.77 14.13
C ILE A 186 4.92 -10.82 13.12
N VAL A 187 5.55 -9.65 12.96
CA VAL A 187 5.41 -8.82 11.77
C VAL A 187 6.59 -9.14 10.86
N ALA A 188 6.32 -9.61 9.65
CA ALA A 188 7.33 -9.81 8.62
C ALA A 188 7.36 -8.58 7.70
N SER A 189 8.55 -8.03 7.40
CA SER A 189 8.63 -6.75 6.68
C SER A 189 8.19 -6.81 5.22
N CYS A 190 8.13 -8.00 4.61
CA CYS A 190 7.53 -8.24 3.29
C CYS A 190 7.00 -9.67 3.15
N GLU A 191 6.36 -9.98 2.03
CA GLU A 191 5.78 -11.26 1.69
C GLU A 191 6.82 -12.40 1.71
N ARG A 192 8.03 -12.17 1.18
CA ARG A 192 9.07 -13.21 1.10
C ARG A 192 9.53 -13.65 2.48
N VAL A 193 9.70 -12.67 3.37
CA VAL A 193 10.04 -12.93 4.77
C VAL A 193 8.93 -13.70 5.46
N ALA A 194 7.67 -13.31 5.24
CA ALA A 194 6.53 -13.98 5.83
C ALA A 194 6.42 -15.44 5.36
N ILE A 195 6.63 -15.69 4.06
CA ILE A 195 6.65 -17.03 3.48
C ILE A 195 7.77 -17.88 4.09
N LEU A 196 8.96 -17.30 4.29
CA LEU A 196 10.05 -17.99 4.96
C LEU A 196 9.70 -18.36 6.41
N VAL A 197 9.20 -17.40 7.19
CA VAL A 197 8.77 -17.61 8.58
C VAL A 197 7.74 -18.74 8.64
N LYS A 198 6.71 -18.70 7.79
CA LYS A 198 5.69 -19.75 7.73
C LYS A 198 6.30 -21.12 7.42
N ARG A 199 7.20 -21.20 6.44
CA ARG A 199 7.84 -22.47 6.07
C ARG A 199 8.70 -23.03 7.20
N ILE A 200 9.44 -22.17 7.91
CA ILE A 200 10.24 -22.59 9.07
C ILE A 200 9.31 -23.11 10.16
N ALA A 201 8.21 -22.40 10.45
CA ALA A 201 7.20 -22.87 11.41
C ALA A 201 6.65 -24.25 11.02
N ASP A 202 6.26 -24.45 9.76
CA ASP A 202 5.75 -25.72 9.25
C ASP A 202 6.78 -26.87 9.44
N ARG A 203 8.07 -26.59 9.21
CA ARG A 203 9.16 -27.58 9.41
C ARG A 203 9.42 -27.92 10.88
N LEU A 204 9.30 -26.94 11.76
CA LEU A 204 9.49 -27.10 13.21
C LEU A 204 8.24 -27.63 13.91
N GLY A 205 7.13 -27.81 13.18
CA GLY A 205 5.84 -28.21 13.76
C GLY A 205 5.19 -27.12 14.63
N ILE A 206 5.60 -25.85 14.44
CA ILE A 206 5.05 -24.70 15.16
C ILE A 206 3.68 -24.36 14.58
N ASN A 207 2.66 -24.33 15.42
CA ASN A 207 1.28 -24.05 15.01
C ASN A 207 1.06 -22.55 14.75
N ILE A 208 0.71 -22.21 13.52
CA ILE A 208 0.19 -20.89 13.14
C ILE A 208 -1.33 -21.01 12.92
N PRO A 209 -2.17 -20.14 13.52
CA PRO A 209 -1.82 -18.94 14.27
C PRO A 209 -1.69 -19.12 15.80
N ASN A 210 -1.84 -20.34 16.33
CA ASN A 210 -2.08 -20.53 17.77
C ASN A 210 -0.84 -20.33 18.66
N GLN A 211 0.33 -20.81 18.22
CA GLN A 211 1.61 -20.60 18.93
C GLN A 211 2.35 -19.37 18.41
N VAL A 212 2.26 -19.15 17.09
CA VAL A 212 2.83 -17.99 16.40
C VAL A 212 1.74 -17.36 15.55
N SER A 213 1.46 -16.08 15.76
CA SER A 213 0.62 -15.28 14.87
C SER A 213 1.52 -14.48 13.94
N LEU A 214 1.30 -14.56 12.64
CA LEU A 214 2.17 -13.97 11.61
C LEU A 214 1.36 -13.06 10.68
N VAL A 215 1.84 -11.82 10.51
CA VAL A 215 1.31 -10.87 9.53
C VAL A 215 2.46 -10.32 8.67
N SER A 216 2.23 -10.20 7.37
CA SER A 216 3.14 -9.48 6.49
C SER A 216 2.79 -7.99 6.47
N ALA A 217 3.80 -7.13 6.53
CA ALA A 217 3.64 -5.68 6.40
C ALA A 217 3.29 -5.25 4.97
N ARG A 218 3.30 -6.18 4.00
CA ARG A 218 2.97 -5.94 2.59
C ARG A 218 2.21 -7.13 2.01
N ASP A 219 1.22 -6.86 1.16
CA ASP A 219 0.47 -7.90 0.46
C ASP A 219 1.00 -8.14 -0.95
N SER A 220 0.93 -9.39 -1.39
CA SER A 220 1.26 -9.81 -2.75
C SER A 220 0.39 -11.01 -3.11
N LEU A 221 0.41 -11.42 -4.39
CA LEU A 221 -0.29 -12.63 -4.82
C LEU A 221 0.23 -13.89 -4.09
N ASP A 222 1.50 -13.93 -3.71
CA ASP A 222 2.11 -15.09 -3.05
C ASP A 222 1.55 -15.32 -1.65
N CYS A 223 1.20 -14.24 -0.93
CA CYS A 223 0.50 -14.31 0.35
C CYS A 223 -0.87 -14.99 0.23
N GLY A 224 -1.54 -14.85 -0.92
CA GLY A 224 -2.85 -15.44 -1.19
C GLY A 224 -2.84 -16.90 -1.66
N LEU A 225 -1.66 -17.48 -1.96
CA LEU A 225 -1.57 -18.86 -2.45
C LEU A 225 -2.11 -19.85 -1.40
N PRO A 226 -2.79 -20.94 -1.82
CA PRO A 226 -3.35 -21.93 -0.92
C PRO A 226 -2.33 -22.55 0.07
N THR A 227 -1.05 -22.59 -0.31
CA THR A 227 0.05 -23.11 0.51
C THR A 227 0.51 -22.15 1.61
N HIS A 228 0.26 -20.85 1.44
CA HIS A 228 0.76 -19.80 2.33
C HIS A 228 -0.37 -19.18 3.15
N ARG A 229 -1.39 -18.63 2.48
CA ARG A 229 -2.54 -17.93 3.09
C ARG A 229 -2.10 -17.00 4.24
N ILE A 230 -1.16 -16.11 3.95
CA ILE A 230 -0.53 -15.19 4.89
C ILE A 230 -1.35 -13.90 5.01
N SER A 231 -1.77 -13.52 6.21
CA SER A 231 -2.43 -12.23 6.45
C SER A 231 -1.47 -11.09 6.13
N ALA A 232 -1.94 -10.05 5.45
CA ALA A 232 -1.04 -9.01 4.95
C ALA A 232 -1.67 -7.61 4.88
N VAL A 233 -0.86 -6.60 5.20
CA VAL A 233 -1.24 -5.18 5.04
C VAL A 233 -1.21 -4.79 3.57
N VAL A 234 -2.24 -4.09 3.10
CA VAL A 234 -2.37 -3.62 1.73
C VAL A 234 -1.82 -2.21 1.62
N GLU A 235 -0.78 -2.03 0.82
CA GLU A 235 -0.22 -0.70 0.50
C GLU A 235 -1.06 0.01 -0.58
N PRO A 236 -1.20 1.35 -0.53
CA PRO A 236 -1.90 2.14 -1.53
C PRO A 236 -1.03 2.36 -2.78
N THR A 237 -0.42 1.30 -3.31
CA THR A 237 0.67 1.36 -4.30
C THR A 237 0.25 2.05 -5.61
N LYS A 238 -0.99 1.81 -6.05
CA LYS A 238 -1.54 2.49 -7.23
C LYS A 238 -1.74 3.98 -6.99
N GLU A 239 -2.24 4.37 -5.82
CA GLU A 239 -2.35 5.77 -5.42
C GLU A 239 -0.97 6.44 -5.33
N LEU A 240 0.04 5.74 -4.80
CA LEU A 240 1.42 6.23 -4.74
C LEU A 240 1.96 6.57 -6.13
N GLY A 241 1.81 5.65 -7.09
CA GLY A 241 2.20 5.89 -8.48
C GLY A 241 1.53 7.11 -9.09
N PHE A 242 0.21 7.22 -8.92
CA PHE A 242 -0.58 8.36 -9.39
C PHE A 242 -0.10 9.69 -8.78
N ARG A 243 0.08 9.74 -7.45
CA ARG A 243 0.53 10.96 -6.76
C ARG A 243 1.97 11.32 -7.07
N ALA A 244 2.84 10.34 -7.31
CA ALA A 244 4.22 10.57 -7.71
C ALA A 244 4.28 11.21 -9.09
N ALA A 245 3.53 10.69 -10.06
CA ALA A 245 3.38 11.30 -11.37
C ALA A 245 2.84 12.74 -11.27
N ARG A 246 1.79 12.94 -10.47
CA ARG A 246 1.26 14.30 -10.21
C ARG A 246 2.29 15.23 -9.60
N LEU A 247 3.09 14.75 -8.64
CA LEU A 247 4.13 15.56 -8.01
C LEU A 247 5.19 15.95 -9.05
N LEU A 248 5.67 14.99 -9.84
CA LEU A 248 6.64 15.25 -10.90
C LEU A 248 6.12 16.30 -11.89
N HIS A 249 4.86 16.20 -12.30
CA HIS A 249 4.24 17.18 -13.20
C HIS A 249 4.25 18.59 -12.62
N ARG A 250 3.96 18.73 -11.33
CA ARG A 250 4.01 20.02 -10.64
C ARG A 250 5.43 20.60 -10.64
N ILE A 251 6.43 19.77 -10.39
CA ILE A 251 7.84 20.19 -10.37
C ILE A 251 8.29 20.62 -11.78
N LEU A 252 7.93 19.86 -12.82
CA LEU A 252 8.22 20.22 -14.22
C LEU A 252 7.61 21.56 -14.63
N ARG A 253 6.50 21.96 -14.00
CA ARG A 253 5.85 23.27 -14.20
C ARG A 253 6.40 24.38 -13.28
N GLY A 254 7.53 24.14 -12.61
CA GLY A 254 8.19 25.12 -11.75
C GLY A 254 7.51 25.36 -10.40
N GLN A 255 6.61 24.46 -9.97
CA GLN A 255 6.01 24.57 -8.63
C GLN A 255 6.96 24.07 -7.55
N SER A 256 6.81 24.60 -6.33
CA SER A 256 7.65 24.26 -5.19
C SER A 256 7.60 22.78 -4.83
N GLU A 257 8.76 22.19 -4.58
CA GLU A 257 8.92 20.84 -4.06
C GLU A 257 8.57 20.78 -2.56
N PRO A 258 7.86 19.73 -2.11
CA PRO A 258 7.66 19.51 -0.68
C PRO A 258 9.00 19.17 -0.02
N THR A 259 9.27 19.80 1.12
CA THR A 259 10.48 19.55 1.93
C THR A 259 10.39 18.29 2.79
N THR A 260 9.21 17.68 2.88
CA THR A 260 8.95 16.44 3.63
C THR A 260 8.38 15.37 2.71
N ALA A 261 8.55 14.10 3.08
CA ALA A 261 7.90 13.00 2.36
C ALA A 261 6.38 13.10 2.46
N ILE A 262 5.69 12.78 1.37
CA ILE A 262 4.24 12.61 1.35
C ILE A 262 3.96 11.15 1.72
N LEU A 263 3.43 10.93 2.92
CA LEU A 263 3.09 9.60 3.40
C LEU A 263 1.60 9.32 3.19
N LEU A 264 1.29 8.17 2.61
CA LEU A 264 -0.07 7.68 2.43
C LEU A 264 -0.38 6.56 3.42
N PRO A 265 -1.56 6.57 4.06
CA PRO A 265 -1.96 5.46 4.92
C PRO A 265 -2.13 4.17 4.10
N ALA A 266 -1.81 3.04 4.72
CA ALA A 266 -2.15 1.72 4.19
C ALA A 266 -3.67 1.57 3.99
N ASP A 267 -4.08 0.84 2.94
CA ASP A 267 -5.48 0.69 2.51
C ASP A 267 -6.29 -0.22 3.45
N GLY A 268 -5.61 -1.10 4.20
CA GLY A 268 -6.21 -2.04 5.15
C GLY A 268 -5.36 -3.30 5.33
N VAL A 269 -5.98 -4.37 5.83
CA VAL A 269 -5.39 -5.71 5.91
C VAL A 269 -6.30 -6.71 5.19
N VAL A 270 -5.68 -7.67 4.49
CA VAL A 270 -6.35 -8.91 4.08
C VAL A 270 -6.08 -9.97 5.14
N PRO A 271 -7.06 -10.31 6.01
CA PRO A 271 -6.90 -11.39 6.96
C PRO A 271 -6.91 -12.74 6.23
N ARG A 272 -5.99 -13.62 6.61
CA ARG A 272 -5.87 -14.99 6.12
C ARG A 272 -5.52 -15.91 7.30
N ASP A 273 -5.00 -17.11 7.03
CA ASP A 273 -4.88 -18.17 8.03
C ASP A 273 -3.75 -17.94 9.04
N THR A 274 -2.79 -17.05 8.72
CA THR A 274 -1.62 -16.85 9.58
C THR A 274 -1.83 -15.91 10.77
N THR A 275 -2.94 -15.19 10.81
CA THR A 275 -3.38 -14.50 12.02
C THR A 275 -4.62 -15.17 12.56
N ALA A 276 -4.76 -15.23 13.88
CA ALA A 276 -6.00 -15.62 14.53
C ALA A 276 -7.04 -14.49 14.44
N ALA A 277 -7.03 -13.71 13.34
CA ALA A 277 -8.24 -13.05 12.90
C ALA A 277 -9.27 -14.18 12.82
N ARG A 278 -10.32 -14.10 13.67
CA ARG A 278 -11.49 -14.99 13.63
C ARG A 278 -11.66 -15.32 12.16
N ASN A 279 -11.43 -16.58 11.76
CA ASN A 279 -11.81 -17.03 10.44
C ASN A 279 -13.23 -16.52 10.31
N PRO A 280 -13.49 -15.44 9.53
CA PRO A 280 -14.77 -14.79 9.63
C PRO A 280 -15.70 -15.91 9.27
N ASP A 281 -16.62 -16.26 10.18
CA ASP A 281 -17.55 -17.35 9.97
C ASP A 281 -17.90 -17.33 8.48
N PRO A 282 -17.82 -18.44 7.73
CA PRO A 282 -17.92 -18.41 6.27
C PRO A 282 -19.05 -17.51 5.74
N ALA A 283 -20.12 -17.35 6.52
CA ALA A 283 -21.15 -16.33 6.36
C ALA A 283 -20.63 -14.88 6.31
N VAL A 284 -19.90 -14.42 7.32
CA VAL A 284 -19.24 -13.10 7.42
C VAL A 284 -18.20 -12.91 6.32
N ALA A 285 -17.37 -13.91 6.02
CA ALA A 285 -16.37 -13.80 4.95
C ALA A 285 -17.03 -13.63 3.57
N MET A 286 -18.11 -14.38 3.31
CA MET A 286 -18.88 -14.26 2.09
C MET A 286 -19.59 -12.90 1.99
N ALA A 287 -20.13 -12.40 3.10
CA ALA A 287 -20.72 -11.06 3.17
C ALA A 287 -19.68 -9.97 2.91
N MET A 288 -18.47 -10.07 3.47
CA MET A 288 -17.37 -9.13 3.21
C MET A 288 -17.02 -9.09 1.72
N ARG A 289 -16.80 -10.25 1.09
CA ARG A 289 -16.53 -10.34 -0.36
C ARG A 289 -17.67 -9.74 -1.18
N TYR A 290 -18.92 -9.96 -0.77
CA TYR A 290 -20.08 -9.38 -1.43
C TYR A 290 -20.09 -7.85 -1.29
N ILE A 291 -19.79 -7.32 -0.10
CA ILE A 291 -19.71 -5.88 0.16
C ILE A 291 -18.58 -5.26 -0.66
N GLU A 292 -17.36 -5.79 -0.61
CA GLU A 292 -16.22 -5.23 -1.35
C GLU A 292 -16.48 -5.14 -2.86
N LYS A 293 -17.11 -6.18 -3.43
CA LYS A 293 -17.40 -6.23 -4.86
C LYS A 293 -18.57 -5.34 -5.29
N ASN A 294 -19.52 -5.08 -4.40
CA ASN A 294 -20.81 -4.46 -4.78
C ASN A 294 -21.17 -3.19 -4.01
N ALA A 295 -20.41 -2.77 -2.98
CA ALA A 295 -20.70 -1.59 -2.16
C ALA A 295 -20.96 -0.35 -3.01
N ILE A 296 -20.15 -0.18 -4.06
CA ILE A 296 -20.18 0.94 -5.00
C ILE A 296 -21.46 0.96 -5.86
N ARG A 297 -22.17 -0.17 -5.98
CA ARG A 297 -23.41 -0.32 -6.77
C ARG A 297 -24.69 0.00 -6.00
N GLY A 298 -24.59 0.69 -4.87
CA GLY A 298 -25.80 1.08 -4.12
C GLY A 298 -26.42 -0.03 -3.25
N ILE A 299 -25.75 -1.16 -3.01
CA ILE A 299 -26.30 -2.26 -2.18
C ILE A 299 -26.71 -1.80 -0.77
N THR A 300 -27.68 -2.52 -0.21
CA THR A 300 -28.21 -2.37 1.15
C THR A 300 -27.76 -3.52 2.04
N VAL A 301 -27.99 -3.39 3.35
CA VAL A 301 -27.77 -4.50 4.29
C VAL A 301 -28.65 -5.70 3.94
N SER A 302 -29.86 -5.47 3.41
CA SER A 302 -30.76 -6.54 2.96
C SER A 302 -30.15 -7.36 1.81
N ASP A 303 -29.43 -6.71 0.89
CA ASP A 303 -28.77 -7.40 -0.22
C ASP A 303 -27.63 -8.29 0.27
N VAL A 304 -26.86 -7.82 1.27
CA VAL A 304 -25.83 -8.64 1.92
C VAL A 304 -26.47 -9.85 2.60
N LEU A 305 -27.58 -9.66 3.31
CA LEU A 305 -28.30 -10.72 4.02
C LEU A 305 -28.95 -11.75 3.08
N SER A 306 -29.31 -11.37 1.85
CA SER A 306 -29.87 -12.29 0.85
C SER A 306 -28.92 -13.45 0.51
N THR A 307 -27.62 -13.29 0.78
CA THR A 307 -26.59 -14.30 0.59
C THR A 307 -26.41 -15.24 1.79
N GLN A 308 -27.17 -15.03 2.88
CA GLN A 308 -26.93 -15.66 4.19
C GLN A 308 -28.08 -16.57 4.61
N LYS A 309 -27.77 -17.64 5.36
CA LYS A 309 -28.77 -18.58 5.91
C LYS A 309 -29.27 -18.19 7.31
N ALA A 310 -29.07 -16.95 7.74
CA ALA A 310 -29.37 -16.49 9.11
C ALA A 310 -30.34 -15.30 9.13
N SER A 311 -31.07 -15.13 10.24
CA SER A 311 -31.92 -13.95 10.45
C SER A 311 -31.08 -12.67 10.50
N ARG A 312 -31.66 -11.52 10.11
CA ARG A 312 -31.00 -10.21 10.12
C ARG A 312 -30.34 -9.88 11.47
N VAL A 313 -31.09 -10.03 12.57
CA VAL A 313 -30.60 -9.68 13.92
C VAL A 313 -29.46 -10.61 14.34
N THR A 314 -29.59 -11.91 14.06
CA THR A 314 -28.55 -12.90 14.35
C THR A 314 -27.28 -12.58 13.57
N PHE A 315 -27.41 -12.31 12.27
CA PHE A 315 -26.26 -12.02 11.42
C PHE A 315 -25.60 -10.69 11.74
N GLU A 316 -26.36 -9.60 11.93
CA GLU A 316 -25.78 -8.30 12.27
C GLU A 316 -25.05 -8.32 13.61
N ARG A 317 -25.61 -9.03 14.62
CA ARG A 317 -24.93 -9.25 15.90
C ARG A 317 -23.64 -10.04 15.69
N HIS A 318 -23.71 -11.16 14.99
CA HIS A 318 -22.55 -12.00 14.72
C HIS A 318 -21.47 -11.28 13.90
N PHE A 319 -21.86 -10.53 12.88
CA PHE A 319 -20.98 -9.71 12.06
C PHE A 319 -20.27 -8.64 12.92
N ARG A 320 -20.98 -8.00 13.85
CA ARG A 320 -20.39 -7.05 14.81
C ARG A 320 -19.46 -7.71 15.82
N GLU A 321 -19.80 -8.91 16.31
CA GLU A 321 -18.91 -9.69 17.17
C GLU A 321 -17.62 -10.10 16.45
N VAL A 322 -17.68 -10.37 15.14
CA VAL A 322 -16.53 -10.80 14.33
C VAL A 322 -15.68 -9.62 13.85
N LEU A 323 -16.29 -8.52 13.39
CA LEU A 323 -15.61 -7.42 12.70
C LEU A 323 -15.62 -6.09 13.46
N GLY A 324 -16.18 -6.04 14.66
CA GLY A 324 -16.27 -4.82 15.48
C GLY A 324 -17.22 -3.75 14.93
N CYS A 325 -17.86 -3.99 13.80
CA CYS A 325 -18.78 -3.07 13.13
C CYS A 325 -19.96 -3.83 12.52
N SER A 326 -21.02 -3.13 12.16
CA SER A 326 -22.18 -3.68 11.45
C SER A 326 -21.95 -3.76 9.93
N PRO A 327 -22.71 -4.60 9.20
CA PRO A 327 -22.64 -4.63 7.73
C PRO A 327 -22.89 -3.25 7.10
N GLY A 328 -23.81 -2.46 7.67
CA GLY A 328 -24.11 -1.10 7.21
C GLY A 328 -22.97 -0.10 7.45
N GLU A 329 -22.19 -0.27 8.52
CA GLU A 329 -20.95 0.50 8.74
C GLU A 329 -19.89 0.11 7.72
N MET A 330 -19.71 -1.19 7.46
CA MET A 330 -18.74 -1.67 6.48
C MET A 330 -19.06 -1.21 5.05
N ILE A 331 -20.32 -1.26 4.62
CA ILE A 331 -20.75 -0.73 3.31
C ILE A 331 -20.38 0.75 3.19
N ARG A 332 -20.64 1.53 4.25
CA ARG A 332 -20.30 2.96 4.29
C ARG A 332 -18.79 3.18 4.21
N GLU A 333 -18.00 2.40 4.93
CA GLU A 333 -16.54 2.51 4.94
C GLU A 333 -15.94 2.23 3.56
N VAL A 334 -16.39 1.17 2.87
CA VAL A 334 -15.93 0.85 1.51
C VAL A 334 -16.30 1.97 0.52
N ARG A 335 -17.54 2.50 0.60
CA ARG A 335 -17.95 3.65 -0.23
C ARG A 335 -17.12 4.89 0.06
N LEU A 336 -16.81 5.14 1.32
CA LEU A 336 -16.04 6.30 1.74
C LEU A 336 -14.61 6.24 1.19
N ARG A 337 -13.93 5.10 1.37
CA ARG A 337 -12.58 4.89 0.81
C ARG A 337 -12.56 5.08 -0.71
N HIS A 338 -13.57 4.57 -1.41
CA HIS A 338 -13.69 4.77 -2.85
C HIS A 338 -13.91 6.24 -3.23
N ALA A 339 -14.80 6.94 -2.52
CA ALA A 339 -15.06 8.37 -2.73
C ALA A 339 -13.81 9.21 -2.49
N MET A 340 -13.07 8.94 -1.40
CA MET A 340 -11.81 9.62 -1.09
C MET A 340 -10.79 9.40 -2.20
N ARG A 341 -10.65 8.17 -2.70
CA ARG A 341 -9.78 7.85 -3.83
C ARG A 341 -10.14 8.69 -5.05
N LEU A 342 -11.39 8.65 -5.52
CA LEU A 342 -11.83 9.43 -6.68
C LEU A 342 -11.64 10.94 -6.49
N LEU A 343 -11.91 11.47 -5.29
CA LEU A 343 -11.67 12.89 -4.99
C LEU A 343 -10.20 13.29 -5.11
N LEU A 344 -9.27 12.35 -4.91
CA LEU A 344 -7.83 12.58 -4.91
C LEU A 344 -7.18 12.23 -6.26
N THR A 345 -7.73 11.27 -6.99
CA THR A 345 -7.17 10.71 -8.23
C THR A 345 -7.85 11.20 -9.50
N THR A 346 -9.06 11.75 -9.45
CA THR A 346 -9.75 12.19 -10.67
C THR A 346 -10.09 13.67 -10.63
N SER A 347 -10.27 14.26 -11.81
CA SER A 347 -10.79 15.61 -12.00
C SER A 347 -12.32 15.66 -12.09
N ASP A 348 -12.98 14.52 -11.85
CA ASP A 348 -14.44 14.38 -11.89
C ASP A 348 -15.09 15.39 -10.95
N SER A 349 -16.19 15.98 -11.37
CA SER A 349 -17.04 16.82 -10.53
C SER A 349 -17.52 16.04 -9.30
N ILE A 350 -17.87 16.77 -8.24
CA ILE A 350 -18.44 16.16 -7.02
C ILE A 350 -19.71 15.34 -7.33
N SER A 351 -20.42 15.70 -8.41
CA SER A 351 -21.57 14.94 -8.91
C SER A 351 -21.19 13.61 -9.53
N GLU A 352 -20.21 13.61 -10.44
CA GLU A 352 -19.70 12.39 -11.09
C GLU A 352 -19.11 11.43 -10.04
N VAL A 353 -18.36 11.95 -9.06
CA VAL A 353 -17.86 11.13 -7.93
C VAL A 353 -19.00 10.54 -7.11
N GLY A 354 -20.04 11.32 -6.81
CA GLY A 354 -21.20 10.84 -6.08
C GLY A 354 -21.92 9.70 -6.82
N GLN A 355 -22.12 9.85 -8.13
CA GLN A 355 -22.71 8.81 -8.97
C GLN A 355 -21.83 7.55 -9.03
N ALA A 356 -20.51 7.73 -9.22
CA ALA A 356 -19.55 6.64 -9.23
C ALA A 356 -19.51 5.88 -7.89
N CYS A 357 -19.89 6.52 -6.78
CA CYS A 357 -20.00 5.90 -5.45
C CYS A 357 -21.38 5.30 -5.15
N GLY A 358 -22.30 5.30 -6.12
CA GLY A 358 -23.64 4.73 -5.99
C GLY A 358 -24.67 5.64 -5.30
N PHE A 359 -24.53 6.96 -5.42
CA PHE A 359 -25.52 7.93 -4.92
C PHE A 359 -26.31 8.56 -6.07
N ASP A 360 -27.64 8.62 -5.90
CA ASP A 360 -28.54 9.22 -6.88
C ASP A 360 -28.50 10.75 -6.92
N SER A 361 -27.95 11.39 -5.89
CA SER A 361 -27.86 12.85 -5.81
C SER A 361 -26.59 13.35 -5.12
N ILE A 362 -26.14 14.53 -5.57
CA ILE A 362 -25.02 15.29 -4.99
C ILE A 362 -25.24 15.57 -3.51
N SER A 363 -26.48 15.91 -3.14
CA SER A 363 -26.86 16.27 -1.78
C SER A 363 -26.73 15.08 -0.83
N SER A 364 -27.17 13.89 -1.27
CA SER A 364 -27.04 12.64 -0.52
C SER A 364 -25.57 12.27 -0.32
N PHE A 365 -24.78 12.33 -1.40
CA PHE A 365 -23.34 12.05 -1.34
C PHE A 365 -22.60 13.03 -0.42
N SER A 366 -22.84 14.33 -0.60
CA SER A 366 -22.15 15.37 0.18
C SER A 366 -22.46 15.27 1.67
N SER A 367 -23.71 14.95 2.02
CA SER A 367 -24.11 14.72 3.41
C SER A 367 -23.47 13.46 3.98
N PHE A 368 -23.50 12.35 3.23
CA PHE A 368 -22.84 11.10 3.61
C PHE A 368 -21.34 11.33 3.88
N PHE A 369 -20.64 11.93 2.92
CA PHE A 369 -19.20 12.15 3.02
C PHE A 369 -18.85 13.06 4.20
N LYS A 370 -19.60 14.16 4.37
CA LYS A 370 -19.40 15.09 5.49
C LYS A 370 -19.65 14.41 6.84
N ASN A 371 -20.66 13.53 6.94
CA ASN A 371 -20.93 12.80 8.17
C ASN A 371 -19.81 11.80 8.51
N CYS A 372 -19.17 11.22 7.50
CA CYS A 372 -18.06 10.28 7.69
C CYS A 372 -16.71 10.97 7.95
N GLN A 373 -16.38 12.05 7.23
CA GLN A 373 -15.06 12.71 7.26
C GLN A 373 -15.04 14.05 8.00
N GLY A 374 -16.18 14.54 8.48
CA GLY A 374 -16.31 15.83 9.15
C GLY A 374 -16.25 17.06 8.25
N ILE A 375 -15.82 16.91 6.98
CA ILE A 375 -15.69 17.99 6.00
C ILE A 375 -16.37 17.64 4.67
N SER A 376 -16.75 18.65 3.89
CA SER A 376 -17.39 18.42 2.59
C SER A 376 -16.42 17.80 1.57
N PRO A 377 -16.92 17.02 0.58
CA PRO A 377 -16.09 16.46 -0.49
C PRO A 377 -15.21 17.50 -1.19
N ARG A 378 -15.77 18.69 -1.45
CA ARG A 378 -15.06 19.82 -2.09
C ARG A 378 -13.90 20.32 -1.22
N HIS A 379 -14.14 20.52 0.08
CA HIS A 379 -13.09 20.94 1.00
C HIS A 379 -12.03 19.85 1.19
N PHE A 380 -12.44 18.58 1.26
CA PHE A 380 -11.52 17.45 1.32
C PHE A 380 -10.56 17.46 0.12
N ARG A 381 -11.10 17.58 -1.11
CA ARG A 381 -10.30 17.68 -2.35
C ARG A 381 -9.33 18.85 -2.33
N LEU A 382 -9.79 20.04 -1.94
CA LEU A 382 -8.95 21.25 -1.85
C LEU A 382 -7.79 21.07 -0.86
N ARG A 383 -8.08 20.55 0.34
CA ARG A 383 -7.12 20.44 1.44
C ARG A 383 -6.03 19.39 1.16
N GLN A 384 -6.37 18.36 0.38
CA GLN A 384 -5.47 17.26 0.03
C GLN A 384 -4.82 17.43 -1.36
N GLY A 385 -4.99 18.61 -1.99
CA GLY A 385 -4.41 18.91 -3.30
C GLY A 385 -4.94 18.05 -4.44
N GLY A 386 -6.20 17.61 -4.38
CA GLY A 386 -6.84 16.80 -5.41
C GLY A 386 -7.10 17.58 -6.70
N THR A 387 -7.15 16.86 -7.83
CA THR A 387 -7.24 17.41 -9.18
C THR A 387 -8.56 18.16 -9.39
N GLN A 388 -8.53 19.39 -9.91
CA GLN A 388 -9.72 20.16 -10.29
C GLN A 388 -9.84 20.23 -11.81
N ARG A 389 -11.07 20.12 -12.32
CA ARG A 389 -11.39 20.58 -13.68
C ARG A 389 -11.14 22.09 -13.74
N ALA A 390 -10.40 22.52 -14.76
CA ALA A 390 -10.11 23.93 -15.04
C ALA A 390 -11.39 24.73 -15.29
#